data_AF-A0A8T7KGA6-F1
#
_entry.id   AF-A0A8T7KGA6-F1
#
_cell.length_a   1.000
_cell.length_b   1.000
_cell.length_c   1.000
_cell.angle_alpha   90.00
_cell.angle_beta   90.00
_cell.angle_gamma   90.00
#
_symmetry.space_group_name_H-M   'P 1'
#
loop_
_entity.id
_entity.type
_entity.pdbx_description
1 polymer ?
#
loop_
_entity_poly.entity_id
_entity_poly.type
_entity_poly.pdbx_seq_one_letter_code
_entity_poly.pdbx_strand_id
1 'polypeptide(L)'
;MTATEFPSEIQPVEPPAVQFDSPQVPFLVEVDEFVRASQARQRFKVSGKGLCAAVLDTGLNTQHVDFAGRIVALRNFTPDNNSDPNNVTDGNGHGTNVAGIVLAGGEHIGMAPEAGVVPLKVLRNNGGGSFAWVDQALDWVLQHHATHTIGAVCMSLGDGGNYLSDTPFASDPLAQKIAALRQARVAVVVAAGNDYFRHESKQGMGYPAIIRQTISVGAVYDAESGAFSYRSGAKAFSTRAGQITPFSQRLHQSVNRATRTEIFAPGAPVTSSGINGPHGESIQHGTSQATPVTVGVILLLQEFYQRYAGELPTIDQLTSWLRRGGVPIRDGDDEDDNVQHTNLTFLRLDAMRALNAAYRELVRMRLGVE
;
A
#
# COMPACT_ATOMS: atom_id res chain seq x y z
N MET A 1 23.49 18.68 22.23
CA MET A 1 22.83 17.83 21.23
C MET A 1 21.36 18.09 21.37
N THR A 2 20.76 18.83 20.44
CA THR A 2 19.30 18.97 20.38
C THR A 2 18.75 17.58 20.07
N ALA A 3 17.80 17.09 20.87
CA ALA A 3 17.10 15.85 20.55
C ALA A 3 16.51 15.99 19.15
N THR A 4 16.80 15.04 18.26
CA THR A 4 16.17 15.00 16.94
C THR A 4 14.68 14.77 17.15
N GLU A 5 13.85 15.79 16.89
CA GLU A 5 12.40 15.63 16.94
C GLU A 5 11.94 14.88 15.69
N PHE A 6 11.40 13.68 15.88
CA PHE A 6 10.77 12.90 14.82
C PHE A 6 9.34 13.40 14.57
N PRO A 7 8.77 13.22 13.36
CA PRO A 7 7.38 13.53 13.10
C PRO A 7 6.46 12.89 14.13
N SER A 8 5.58 13.68 14.75
CA SER A 8 4.64 13.23 15.78
C SER A 8 3.22 13.06 15.26
N GLU A 9 2.86 13.80 14.21
CA GLU A 9 1.54 13.85 13.61
C GLU A 9 1.52 13.31 12.18
N ILE A 10 0.40 12.69 11.82
CA ILE A 10 0.11 12.18 10.49
C ILE A 10 -0.87 13.14 9.82
N GLN A 11 -0.58 13.53 8.59
CA GLN A 11 -1.49 14.41 7.83
C GLN A 11 -2.82 13.71 7.57
N PRO A 12 -3.96 14.43 7.71
CA PRO A 12 -5.26 13.84 7.47
C PRO A 12 -5.39 13.25 6.07
N VAL A 13 -5.74 11.96 6.00
CA VAL A 13 -6.18 11.36 4.75
C VAL A 13 -7.53 11.92 4.31
N GLU A 14 -7.76 11.99 3.00
CA GLU A 14 -9.00 12.52 2.46
C GLU A 14 -10.13 11.49 2.59
N PRO A 15 -11.34 11.91 3.01
CA PRO A 15 -12.50 11.02 2.95
C PRO A 15 -12.81 10.67 1.48
N PRO A 16 -13.58 9.60 1.22
CA PRO A 16 -13.80 9.17 -0.14
C PRO A 16 -14.46 10.25 -1.00
N ALA A 17 -13.95 10.41 -2.24
CA ALA A 17 -14.45 11.41 -3.17
C ALA A 17 -15.89 11.09 -3.61
N VAL A 18 -16.20 9.80 -3.75
CA VAL A 18 -17.53 9.29 -4.08
C VAL A 18 -17.84 8.10 -3.18
N GLN A 19 -19.08 8.00 -2.71
CA GLN A 19 -19.59 6.85 -1.97
C GLN A 19 -20.96 6.43 -2.52
N PHE A 20 -21.18 5.12 -2.56
CA PHE A 20 -22.44 4.50 -2.94
C PHE A 20 -22.87 3.50 -1.87
N ASP A 21 -24.17 3.26 -1.76
CA ASP A 21 -24.75 2.32 -0.78
C ASP A 21 -24.70 0.86 -1.24
N SER A 22 -24.37 0.63 -2.52
CA SER A 22 -24.23 -0.68 -3.16
C SER A 22 -23.29 -0.57 -4.36
N PRO A 23 -22.66 -1.66 -4.84
CA PRO A 23 -21.73 -1.61 -5.97
C PRO A 23 -22.38 -1.02 -7.23
N GLN A 24 -21.77 0.01 -7.80
CA GLN A 24 -22.26 0.67 -9.01
C GLN A 24 -21.28 0.54 -10.19
N VAL A 25 -19.98 0.37 -9.91
CA VAL A 25 -18.94 0.48 -10.94
C VAL A 25 -17.88 -0.62 -10.83
N PRO A 26 -17.47 -1.26 -11.94
CA PRO A 26 -16.58 -2.41 -11.90
C PRO A 26 -15.08 -2.07 -11.73
N PHE A 27 -14.69 -0.83 -11.38
CA PHE A 27 -13.30 -0.35 -11.51
C PHE A 27 -12.22 -1.13 -10.74
N LEU A 28 -12.53 -1.89 -9.67
CA LEU A 28 -11.51 -2.75 -9.05
C LEU A 28 -11.02 -3.85 -10.02
N VAL A 29 -11.84 -4.23 -10.99
CA VAL A 29 -11.47 -5.14 -12.08
C VAL A 29 -10.42 -4.51 -12.98
N GLU A 30 -10.49 -3.20 -13.26
CA GLU A 30 -9.52 -2.51 -14.12
C GLU A 30 -8.13 -2.48 -13.48
N VAL A 31 -8.05 -2.19 -12.18
CA VAL A 31 -6.80 -2.29 -11.40
C VAL A 31 -6.24 -3.71 -11.46
N ASP A 32 -7.07 -4.71 -11.21
CA ASP A 32 -6.69 -6.13 -11.20
C ASP A 32 -6.16 -6.60 -12.56
N GLU A 33 -6.84 -6.24 -13.64
CA GLU A 33 -6.45 -6.55 -15.02
C GLU A 33 -5.15 -5.85 -15.40
N PHE A 34 -5.03 -4.56 -15.08
CA PHE A 34 -3.86 -3.76 -15.43
C PHE A 34 -2.57 -4.26 -14.76
N VAL A 35 -2.64 -4.70 -13.50
CA VAL A 35 -1.49 -5.35 -12.81
C VAL A 35 -1.43 -6.86 -13.04
N ARG A 36 -2.38 -7.43 -13.79
CA ARG A 36 -2.51 -8.86 -14.12
C ARG A 36 -2.62 -9.78 -12.89
N ALA A 37 -3.27 -9.31 -11.83
CA ALA A 37 -3.39 -10.05 -10.59
C ALA A 37 -4.32 -11.27 -10.71
N SER A 38 -5.49 -11.18 -11.33
CA SER A 38 -6.35 -12.35 -11.63
C SER A 38 -5.64 -13.43 -12.43
N GLN A 39 -4.95 -13.06 -13.51
CA GLN A 39 -4.17 -13.99 -14.32
C GLN A 39 -3.11 -14.69 -13.46
N ALA A 40 -2.43 -13.94 -12.59
CA ALA A 40 -1.40 -14.48 -11.70
C ALA A 40 -1.99 -15.43 -10.65
N ARG A 41 -3.10 -15.04 -10.01
CA ARG A 41 -3.87 -15.87 -9.07
C ARG A 41 -4.24 -17.21 -9.71
N GLN A 42 -4.78 -17.20 -10.93
CA GLN A 42 -5.15 -18.41 -11.66
C GLN A 42 -3.91 -19.27 -12.02
N ARG A 43 -2.86 -18.66 -12.59
CA ARG A 43 -1.68 -19.37 -13.09
C ARG A 43 -0.87 -20.05 -11.98
N PHE A 44 -0.73 -19.38 -10.84
CA PHE A 44 0.05 -19.85 -9.69
C PHE A 44 -0.81 -20.49 -8.60
N LYS A 45 -2.14 -20.48 -8.79
CA LYS A 45 -3.14 -20.99 -7.84
C LYS A 45 -2.96 -20.35 -6.47
N VAL A 46 -2.93 -19.02 -6.42
CA VAL A 46 -2.75 -18.23 -5.19
C VAL A 46 -3.89 -17.23 -5.03
N SER A 47 -4.20 -16.89 -3.78
CA SER A 47 -5.31 -16.02 -3.37
C SER A 47 -5.01 -15.23 -2.09
N GLY A 48 -3.82 -15.42 -1.51
CA GLY A 48 -3.45 -14.89 -0.18
C GLY A 48 -3.85 -15.81 0.97
N LYS A 49 -4.41 -16.99 0.66
CA LYS A 49 -4.96 -17.93 1.64
C LYS A 49 -3.92 -18.32 2.69
N GLY A 50 -4.33 -18.29 3.96
CA GLY A 50 -3.50 -18.67 5.10
C GLY A 50 -2.57 -17.55 5.60
N LEU A 51 -2.55 -16.40 4.93
CA LEU A 51 -1.85 -15.20 5.36
C LEU A 51 -2.85 -14.10 5.72
N CYS A 52 -2.38 -13.11 6.49
CA CYS A 52 -3.16 -11.93 6.83
C CYS A 52 -2.41 -10.64 6.49
N ALA A 53 -3.16 -9.58 6.22
CA ALA A 53 -2.62 -8.22 6.17
C ALA A 53 -3.14 -7.37 7.34
N ALA A 54 -2.21 -6.70 8.02
CA ALA A 54 -2.53 -5.67 9.00
C ALA A 54 -2.71 -4.33 8.27
N VAL A 55 -3.90 -3.75 8.36
CA VAL A 55 -4.24 -2.46 7.74
C VAL A 55 -4.26 -1.40 8.82
N LEU A 56 -3.22 -0.56 8.85
CA LEU A 56 -3.05 0.52 9.83
C LEU A 56 -3.65 1.79 9.23
N ASP A 57 -4.90 2.09 9.59
CA ASP A 57 -5.66 3.16 8.93
C ASP A 57 -6.75 3.76 9.86
N THR A 58 -7.79 4.34 9.28
CA THR A 58 -8.95 4.99 9.91
C THR A 58 -9.96 4.01 10.50
N GLY A 59 -9.80 2.72 10.27
CA GLY A 59 -10.68 1.66 10.80
C GLY A 59 -11.13 0.69 9.71
N LEU A 60 -12.20 -0.04 10.00
CA LEU A 60 -12.88 -0.91 9.05
C LEU A 60 -14.41 -0.90 9.28
N ASN A 61 -15.19 -0.88 8.20
CA ASN A 61 -16.57 -1.33 8.23
C ASN A 61 -16.62 -2.85 8.42
N THR A 62 -16.68 -3.31 9.66
CA THR A 62 -16.63 -4.75 10.00
C THR A 62 -17.88 -5.52 9.59
N GLN A 63 -18.96 -4.83 9.22
CA GLN A 63 -20.20 -5.42 8.72
C GLN A 63 -20.23 -5.53 7.20
N HIS A 64 -19.19 -5.05 6.50
CA HIS A 64 -19.14 -5.13 5.05
C HIS A 64 -19.03 -6.58 4.55
N VAL A 65 -19.85 -6.94 3.56
CA VAL A 65 -19.91 -8.32 3.03
C VAL A 65 -18.56 -8.80 2.50
N ASP A 66 -17.76 -7.88 1.98
CA ASP A 66 -16.41 -8.18 1.48
C ASP A 66 -15.48 -8.76 2.55
N PHE A 67 -15.68 -8.49 3.85
CA PHE A 67 -14.78 -8.96 4.91
C PHE A 67 -15.40 -10.06 5.79
N ALA A 68 -16.61 -10.51 5.44
CA ALA A 68 -17.39 -11.45 6.24
C ALA A 68 -16.58 -12.72 6.55
N GLY A 69 -16.47 -13.05 7.85
CA GLY A 69 -15.80 -14.26 8.33
C GLY A 69 -14.27 -14.26 8.23
N ARG A 70 -13.63 -13.14 7.83
CA ARG A 70 -12.17 -13.07 7.61
C ARG A 70 -11.42 -12.06 8.47
N ILE A 71 -12.10 -11.36 9.37
CA ILE A 71 -11.45 -10.50 10.38
C ILE A 71 -10.89 -11.41 11.48
N VAL A 72 -9.55 -11.58 11.54
CA VAL A 72 -8.91 -12.55 12.45
C VAL A 72 -8.49 -11.94 13.78
N ALA A 73 -8.26 -10.63 13.80
CA ALA A 73 -7.93 -9.81 14.97
C ALA A 73 -8.19 -8.35 14.61
N LEU A 74 -8.39 -7.50 15.61
CA LEU A 74 -8.58 -6.07 15.42
C LEU A 74 -8.06 -5.30 16.63
N ARG A 75 -7.68 -4.04 16.45
CA ARG A 75 -7.36 -3.16 17.57
C ARG A 75 -7.50 -1.69 17.25
N ASN A 76 -8.07 -0.91 18.17
CA ASN A 76 -8.09 0.54 18.12
C ASN A 76 -7.02 1.13 19.04
N PHE A 77 -6.19 2.01 18.48
CA PHE A 77 -5.14 2.76 19.20
C PHE A 77 -5.50 4.25 19.35
N THR A 78 -6.63 4.67 18.79
CA THR A 78 -7.05 6.07 18.79
C THR A 78 -8.02 6.37 19.95
N PRO A 79 -8.22 7.65 20.30
CA PRO A 79 -9.26 8.07 21.24
C PRO A 79 -10.69 7.95 20.70
N ASP A 80 -10.88 7.70 19.39
CA ASP A 80 -12.21 7.50 18.82
C ASP A 80 -12.86 6.25 19.43
N ASN A 81 -14.18 6.15 19.29
CA ASN A 81 -14.96 5.03 19.80
C ASN A 81 -14.76 4.84 21.33
N ASN A 82 -14.65 5.94 22.06
CA ASN A 82 -14.38 5.99 23.50
C ASN A 82 -13.09 5.26 23.92
N SER A 83 -12.08 5.24 23.04
CA SER A 83 -10.83 4.48 23.23
C SER A 83 -11.06 2.97 23.45
N ASP A 84 -12.19 2.41 23.03
CA ASP A 84 -12.44 0.98 23.14
C ASP A 84 -11.48 0.24 22.19
N PRO A 85 -10.52 -0.56 22.73
CA PRO A 85 -9.55 -1.26 21.91
C PRO A 85 -10.17 -2.27 20.95
N ASN A 86 -11.42 -2.70 21.19
CA ASN A 86 -12.13 -3.65 20.35
C ASN A 86 -13.07 -2.99 19.33
N ASN A 87 -13.08 -1.65 19.25
CA ASN A 87 -13.94 -0.92 18.33
C ASN A 87 -13.11 -0.18 17.27
N VAL A 88 -12.97 -0.81 16.10
CA VAL A 88 -12.27 -0.27 14.93
C VAL A 88 -13.20 0.36 13.91
N THR A 89 -14.41 0.79 14.31
CA THR A 89 -15.38 1.40 13.38
C THR A 89 -14.72 2.54 12.59
N ASP A 90 -14.84 2.44 11.26
CA ASP A 90 -14.35 3.45 10.34
C ASP A 90 -15.36 4.59 10.21
N GLY A 91 -15.02 5.76 10.75
CA GLY A 91 -15.81 6.98 10.57
C GLY A 91 -15.32 7.89 9.45
N ASN A 92 -14.28 7.49 8.69
CA ASN A 92 -13.73 8.27 7.58
C ASN A 92 -14.04 7.65 6.22
N GLY A 93 -13.85 6.34 6.09
CA GLY A 93 -14.04 5.56 4.86
C GLY A 93 -12.75 5.20 4.13
N HIS A 94 -11.64 5.86 4.45
CA HIS A 94 -10.33 5.57 3.84
C HIS A 94 -9.86 4.14 4.15
N GLY A 95 -9.96 3.71 5.41
CA GLY A 95 -9.44 2.42 5.87
C GLY A 95 -10.23 1.25 5.30
N THR A 96 -11.55 1.39 5.18
CA THR A 96 -12.42 0.40 4.54
C THR A 96 -12.09 0.23 3.06
N ASN A 97 -11.85 1.33 2.33
CA ASN A 97 -11.43 1.29 0.93
C ASN A 97 -10.05 0.64 0.77
N VAL A 98 -9.07 1.05 1.58
CA VAL A 98 -7.71 0.48 1.57
C VAL A 98 -7.75 -1.02 1.86
N ALA A 99 -8.51 -1.45 2.88
CA ALA A 99 -8.69 -2.86 3.19
C ALA A 99 -9.36 -3.62 2.05
N GLY A 100 -10.36 -3.03 1.39
CA GLY A 100 -11.06 -3.63 0.25
C GLY A 100 -10.12 -3.93 -0.92
N ILE A 101 -9.23 -2.99 -1.29
CA ILE A 101 -8.29 -3.15 -2.41
C ILE A 101 -7.38 -4.37 -2.21
N VAL A 102 -6.95 -4.62 -0.96
CA VAL A 102 -6.15 -5.80 -0.64
C VAL A 102 -7.02 -7.06 -0.53
N LEU A 103 -8.08 -6.99 0.29
CA LEU A 103 -8.64 -8.15 0.97
C LEU A 103 -10.09 -8.42 0.62
N ALA A 104 -10.78 -7.61 -0.17
CA ALA A 104 -12.18 -7.88 -0.51
C ALA A 104 -12.32 -9.25 -1.20
N GLY A 105 -13.35 -10.00 -0.82
CA GLY A 105 -13.59 -11.37 -1.31
C GLY A 105 -15.07 -11.71 -1.37
N GLY A 106 -15.91 -10.67 -1.53
CA GLY A 106 -17.37 -10.76 -1.60
C GLY A 106 -17.85 -10.15 -2.90
N GLU A 107 -18.45 -8.96 -2.81
CA GLU A 107 -18.92 -8.18 -3.96
C GLU A 107 -17.76 -7.59 -4.75
N HIS A 108 -16.74 -7.11 -4.04
CA HIS A 108 -15.47 -6.71 -4.62
C HIS A 108 -14.45 -7.85 -4.48
N ILE A 109 -13.51 -7.92 -5.43
CA ILE A 109 -12.38 -8.85 -5.41
C ILE A 109 -11.09 -8.06 -5.30
N GLY A 110 -10.52 -8.02 -4.10
CA GLY A 110 -9.21 -7.46 -3.84
C GLY A 110 -8.09 -8.31 -4.44
N MET A 111 -6.87 -7.80 -4.34
CA MET A 111 -5.69 -8.48 -4.88
C MET A 111 -5.43 -9.85 -4.25
N ALA A 112 -5.69 -10.00 -2.94
CA ALA A 112 -5.51 -11.21 -2.13
C ALA A 112 -6.84 -11.58 -1.41
N PRO A 113 -7.85 -12.07 -2.16
CA PRO A 113 -9.23 -12.15 -1.68
C PRO A 113 -9.49 -13.23 -0.63
N GLU A 114 -8.57 -14.18 -0.41
CA GLU A 114 -8.69 -15.21 0.63
C GLU A 114 -7.74 -14.99 1.83
N ALA A 115 -7.01 -13.88 1.86
CA ALA A 115 -6.24 -13.49 3.03
C ALA A 115 -7.14 -12.99 4.18
N GLY A 116 -6.65 -13.11 5.41
CA GLY A 116 -7.32 -12.58 6.61
C GLY A 116 -7.07 -11.08 6.80
N VAL A 117 -8.03 -10.41 7.42
CA VAL A 117 -8.04 -8.97 7.67
C VAL A 117 -7.67 -8.70 9.13
N VAL A 118 -6.69 -7.83 9.36
CA VAL A 118 -6.34 -7.32 10.68
C VAL A 118 -6.43 -5.79 10.69
N PRO A 119 -7.61 -5.19 10.90
CA PRO A 119 -7.74 -3.74 10.98
C PRO A 119 -7.15 -3.21 12.29
N LEU A 120 -6.15 -2.34 12.17
CA LEU A 120 -5.54 -1.62 13.28
C LEU A 120 -5.84 -0.13 13.12
N LYS A 121 -6.80 0.39 13.88
CA LYS A 121 -7.20 1.80 13.79
C LYS A 121 -6.14 2.67 14.46
N VAL A 122 -5.39 3.41 13.65
CA VAL A 122 -4.34 4.36 14.06
C VAL A 122 -4.61 5.78 13.53
N LEU A 123 -5.64 5.97 12.72
CA LEU A 123 -6.11 7.27 12.27
C LEU A 123 -7.53 7.52 12.82
N ARG A 124 -7.79 8.77 13.17
CA ARG A 124 -9.10 9.21 13.65
C ARG A 124 -10.10 9.33 12.50
N ASN A 125 -11.37 9.50 12.83
CA ASN A 125 -12.45 9.68 11.85
C ASN A 125 -12.28 10.93 10.97
N ASN A 126 -11.49 11.91 11.43
CA ASN A 126 -11.11 13.07 10.63
C ASN A 126 -9.91 12.80 9.67
N GLY A 127 -9.41 11.57 9.61
CA GLY A 127 -8.29 11.14 8.76
C GLY A 127 -6.90 11.37 9.37
N GLY A 128 -6.77 12.17 10.42
CA GLY A 128 -5.47 12.48 11.05
C GLY A 128 -5.07 11.47 12.12
N GLY A 129 -3.77 11.31 12.35
CA GLY A 129 -3.23 10.33 13.29
C GLY A 129 -2.01 10.83 14.06
N SER A 130 -1.47 9.96 14.91
CA SER A 130 -0.19 10.16 15.59
C SER A 130 0.72 8.99 15.32
N PHE A 131 2.00 9.26 15.07
CA PHE A 131 3.00 8.22 14.92
C PHE A 131 3.24 7.42 16.21
N ALA A 132 2.85 7.94 17.38
CA ALA A 132 2.83 7.16 18.62
C ALA A 132 1.81 6.01 18.58
N TRP A 133 0.67 6.19 17.90
CA TRP A 133 -0.31 5.11 17.71
C TRP A 133 0.16 4.09 16.66
N VAL A 134 0.85 4.55 15.62
CA VAL A 134 1.52 3.66 14.65
C VAL A 134 2.61 2.84 15.33
N ASP A 135 3.44 3.46 16.17
CA ASP A 135 4.49 2.79 16.94
C ASP A 135 3.92 1.65 17.80
N GLN A 136 2.85 1.93 18.55
CA GLN A 136 2.12 0.92 19.34
C GLN A 136 1.50 -0.18 18.48
N ALA A 137 0.99 0.17 17.29
CA ALA A 137 0.42 -0.81 16.36
C ALA A 137 1.49 -1.72 15.76
N LEU A 138 2.67 -1.20 15.40
CA LEU A 138 3.79 -2.02 14.93
C LEU A 138 4.33 -2.93 16.04
N ASP A 139 4.35 -2.46 17.28
CA ASP A 139 4.64 -3.32 18.44
C ASP A 139 3.63 -4.45 18.61
N TRP A 140 2.34 -4.14 18.42
CA TRP A 140 1.30 -5.15 18.45
C TRP A 140 1.50 -6.19 17.32
N VAL A 141 1.82 -5.74 16.10
CA VAL A 141 2.11 -6.66 14.99
C VAL A 141 3.34 -7.53 15.30
N LEU A 142 4.43 -6.97 15.85
CA LEU A 142 5.60 -7.74 16.26
C LEU A 142 5.27 -8.84 17.28
N GLN A 143 4.30 -8.60 18.16
CA GLN A 143 3.88 -9.57 19.17
C GLN A 143 2.92 -10.63 18.63
N HIS A 144 2.17 -10.34 17.56
CA HIS A 144 1.04 -11.17 17.11
C HIS A 144 1.17 -11.69 15.68
N HIS A 145 2.20 -11.30 14.91
CA HIS A 145 2.31 -11.67 13.49
C HIS A 145 2.34 -13.19 13.29
N ALA A 146 3.02 -13.93 14.17
CA ALA A 146 3.08 -15.40 14.08
C ALA A 146 1.71 -16.04 14.38
N THR A 147 1.01 -15.56 15.41
CA THR A 147 -0.30 -16.07 15.83
C THR A 147 -1.39 -15.82 14.80
N HIS A 148 -1.35 -14.68 14.11
CA HIS A 148 -2.35 -14.29 13.11
C HIS A 148 -1.83 -14.41 11.66
N THR A 149 -0.70 -15.09 11.44
CA THR A 149 -0.07 -15.26 10.12
C THR A 149 0.04 -13.96 9.30
N ILE A 150 0.37 -12.84 9.98
CA ILE A 150 0.49 -11.52 9.34
C ILE A 150 1.74 -11.54 8.46
N GLY A 151 1.52 -11.52 7.13
CA GLY A 151 2.58 -11.48 6.13
C GLY A 151 2.98 -10.07 5.73
N ALA A 152 2.06 -9.11 5.85
CA ALA A 152 2.27 -7.74 5.45
C ALA A 152 1.51 -6.73 6.31
N VAL A 153 2.07 -5.53 6.42
CA VAL A 153 1.52 -4.32 7.04
C VAL A 153 1.30 -3.29 5.94
N CYS A 154 0.07 -2.78 5.84
CA CYS A 154 -0.31 -1.70 4.94
C CYS A 154 -0.40 -0.39 5.73
N MET A 155 0.41 0.60 5.35
CA MET A 155 0.38 1.95 5.93
C MET A 155 0.13 2.99 4.83
N SER A 156 -1.13 3.34 4.65
CA SER A 156 -1.56 4.36 3.69
C SER A 156 -1.67 5.72 4.37
N LEU A 157 -0.52 6.18 4.91
CA LEU A 157 -0.40 7.35 5.77
C LEU A 157 0.98 7.99 5.63
N GLY A 158 1.12 9.26 6.03
CA GLY A 158 2.41 9.94 6.04
C GLY A 158 2.37 11.30 6.73
N ASP A 159 3.55 11.90 6.90
CA ASP A 159 3.73 13.18 7.59
C ASP A 159 3.59 14.42 6.68
N GLY A 160 3.44 14.22 5.35
CA GLY A 160 3.42 15.29 4.35
C GLY A 160 4.82 15.84 4.01
N GLY A 161 5.87 15.28 4.60
CA GLY A 161 7.26 15.65 4.34
C GLY A 161 7.76 15.12 3.00
N ASN A 162 8.95 15.60 2.61
CA ASN A 162 9.61 15.20 1.38
C ASN A 162 11.12 15.07 1.58
N TYR A 163 11.58 13.85 1.78
CA TYR A 163 12.94 13.53 2.19
C TYR A 163 13.72 12.80 1.07
N LEU A 164 15.02 13.06 1.00
CA LEU A 164 15.95 12.42 0.05
C LEU A 164 16.74 11.23 0.65
N SER A 165 16.69 11.08 1.98
CA SER A 165 17.27 9.96 2.70
C SER A 165 16.61 9.81 4.07
N ASP A 166 16.78 8.64 4.67
CA ASP A 166 16.33 8.31 6.02
C ASP A 166 17.38 8.59 7.10
N THR A 167 18.47 9.29 6.76
CA THR A 167 19.50 9.73 7.72
C THR A 167 18.91 10.45 8.95
N PRO A 168 17.89 11.34 8.80
CA PRO A 168 17.25 11.99 9.95
C PRO A 168 16.55 11.01 10.91
N PHE A 169 16.19 9.81 10.44
CA PHE A 169 15.41 8.81 11.17
C PHE A 169 16.26 7.61 11.63
N ALA A 170 17.58 7.70 11.57
CA ALA A 170 18.46 6.57 11.86
C ALA A 170 18.32 6.03 13.29
N SER A 171 17.97 6.89 14.26
CA SER A 171 17.75 6.53 15.67
C SER A 171 16.27 6.49 16.05
N ASP A 172 15.36 6.50 15.06
CA ASP A 172 13.92 6.46 15.29
C ASP A 172 13.47 5.07 15.78
N PRO A 173 12.79 4.97 16.95
CA PRO A 173 12.20 3.72 17.42
C PRO A 173 11.27 3.05 16.41
N LEU A 174 10.49 3.83 15.65
CA LEU A 174 9.58 3.29 14.65
C LEU A 174 10.37 2.61 13.51
N ALA A 175 11.47 3.23 13.05
CA ALA A 175 12.38 2.63 12.07
C ALA A 175 13.00 1.31 12.58
N GLN A 176 13.31 1.21 13.88
CA GLN A 176 13.81 -0.04 14.49
C GLN A 176 12.75 -1.14 14.47
N LYS A 177 11.47 -0.82 14.75
CA LYS A 177 10.36 -1.79 14.67
C LYS A 177 10.11 -2.26 13.23
N ILE A 178 10.17 -1.35 12.26
CA ILE A 178 10.10 -1.72 10.83
C ILE A 178 11.25 -2.67 10.47
N ALA A 179 12.47 -2.40 10.94
CA ALA A 179 13.60 -3.30 10.74
C ALA A 179 13.38 -4.67 11.39
N ALA A 180 12.79 -4.73 12.59
CA ALA A 180 12.46 -5.98 13.27
C ALA A 180 11.38 -6.78 12.50
N LEU A 181 10.33 -6.13 12.01
CA LEU A 181 9.29 -6.75 11.18
C LEU A 181 9.89 -7.32 9.89
N ARG A 182 10.82 -6.59 9.26
CA ARG A 182 11.57 -7.07 8.09
C ARG A 182 12.33 -8.36 8.39
N GLN A 183 13.00 -8.45 9.55
CA GLN A 183 13.69 -9.68 9.97
C GLN A 183 12.71 -10.83 10.28
N ALA A 184 11.52 -10.49 10.79
CA ALA A 184 10.42 -11.43 10.99
C ALA A 184 9.68 -11.80 9.69
N ARG A 185 10.16 -11.32 8.53
CA ARG A 185 9.59 -11.55 7.18
C ARG A 185 8.16 -11.03 7.02
N VAL A 186 7.82 -9.99 7.79
CA VAL A 186 6.60 -9.21 7.64
C VAL A 186 6.92 -7.97 6.80
N ALA A 187 6.33 -7.87 5.61
CA ALA A 187 6.57 -6.74 4.72
C ALA A 187 5.86 -5.49 5.25
N VAL A 188 6.56 -4.37 5.39
CA VAL A 188 5.95 -3.07 5.72
C VAL A 188 5.86 -2.24 4.46
N VAL A 189 4.65 -2.03 3.95
CA VAL A 189 4.37 -1.35 2.68
C VAL A 189 3.73 0.00 2.97
N VAL A 190 4.28 1.08 2.40
CA VAL A 190 3.95 2.45 2.79
C VAL A 190 3.72 3.34 1.57
N ALA A 191 2.69 4.18 1.64
CA ALA A 191 2.42 5.19 0.62
C ALA A 191 3.55 6.23 0.53
N ALA A 192 4.05 6.52 -0.67
CA ALA A 192 5.16 7.47 -0.86
C ALA A 192 4.80 8.92 -0.52
N GLY A 193 3.51 9.28 -0.59
CA GLY A 193 2.97 10.62 -0.32
C GLY A 193 2.34 11.28 -1.55
N ASN A 194 1.51 12.29 -1.32
CA ASN A 194 0.66 12.94 -2.35
C ASN A 194 0.96 14.44 -2.56
N ASP A 195 2.10 14.93 -2.08
CA ASP A 195 2.43 16.36 -2.06
C ASP A 195 3.51 16.75 -3.10
N TYR A 196 3.78 15.95 -4.13
CA TYR A 196 4.84 16.24 -5.11
C TYR A 196 4.70 17.63 -5.73
N PHE A 197 3.47 18.02 -6.11
CA PHE A 197 3.17 19.38 -6.58
C PHE A 197 3.47 20.45 -5.52
N ARG A 198 3.06 20.24 -4.26
CA ARG A 198 3.28 21.21 -3.16
C ARG A 198 4.74 21.36 -2.79
N HIS A 199 5.54 20.31 -3.03
CA HIS A 199 6.99 20.35 -2.90
C HIS A 199 7.68 20.85 -4.18
N GLU A 200 6.97 21.62 -5.01
CA GLU A 200 7.50 22.25 -6.23
C GLU A 200 8.10 21.22 -7.21
N SER A 201 7.51 20.03 -7.29
CA SER A 201 7.99 18.93 -8.13
C SER A 201 9.40 18.45 -7.77
N LYS A 202 9.82 18.62 -6.50
CA LYS A 202 11.10 18.10 -6.02
C LYS A 202 10.95 16.62 -5.64
N GLN A 203 11.89 15.81 -6.11
CA GLN A 203 11.96 14.40 -5.74
C GLN A 203 12.09 14.21 -4.22
N GLY A 204 11.55 13.11 -3.73
CA GLY A 204 11.59 12.68 -2.33
C GLY A 204 10.40 11.80 -1.98
N MET A 205 10.35 11.35 -0.72
CA MET A 205 9.22 10.60 -0.15
C MET A 205 8.96 11.07 1.28
N GLY A 206 7.73 10.86 1.76
CA GLY A 206 7.33 11.20 3.12
C GLY A 206 7.84 10.19 4.15
N TYR A 207 7.75 10.55 5.41
CA TYR A 207 7.93 9.62 6.52
C TYR A 207 6.60 8.89 6.81
N PRO A 208 6.59 7.54 6.99
CA PRO A 208 7.75 6.65 7.15
C PRO A 208 8.21 5.97 5.85
N ALA A 209 7.63 6.26 4.68
CA ALA A 209 8.00 5.62 3.41
C ALA A 209 9.46 5.81 2.99
N ILE A 210 10.13 6.87 3.46
CA ILE A 210 11.56 7.10 3.22
C ILE A 210 12.46 6.11 3.96
N ILE A 211 11.98 5.45 5.01
CA ILE A 211 12.74 4.45 5.78
C ILE A 211 13.10 3.28 4.86
N ARG A 212 14.40 3.02 4.66
CA ARG A 212 14.91 2.06 3.66
C ARG A 212 14.44 0.61 3.83
N GLN A 213 13.95 0.25 5.01
CA GLN A 213 13.44 -1.09 5.29
C GLN A 213 11.99 -1.29 4.82
N THR A 214 11.28 -0.21 4.47
CA THR A 214 9.92 -0.25 3.92
C THR A 214 9.91 -0.59 2.43
N ILE A 215 8.74 -0.97 1.93
CA ILE A 215 8.43 -1.02 0.50
C ILE A 215 7.55 0.20 0.19
N SER A 216 8.15 1.23 -0.39
CA SER A 216 7.47 2.50 -0.69
C SER A 216 6.75 2.44 -2.04
N VAL A 217 5.52 2.97 -2.07
CA VAL A 217 4.63 2.83 -3.24
C VAL A 217 4.15 4.18 -3.76
N GLY A 218 4.48 4.47 -5.02
CA GLY A 218 3.94 5.59 -5.79
C GLY A 218 2.66 5.23 -6.56
N ALA A 219 1.96 6.24 -7.10
CA ALA A 219 0.68 6.05 -7.78
C ALA A 219 0.75 6.38 -9.28
N VAL A 220 0.19 5.49 -10.09
CA VAL A 220 -0.11 5.69 -11.52
C VAL A 220 -1.62 5.63 -11.77
N TYR A 221 -2.04 6.09 -12.95
CA TYR A 221 -3.36 5.77 -13.51
C TYR A 221 -3.35 4.35 -14.11
N ASP A 222 -4.50 3.67 -14.11
CA ASP A 222 -4.72 2.37 -14.74
C ASP A 222 -5.39 2.44 -16.11
N ALA A 223 -6.07 3.55 -16.42
CA ALA A 223 -6.75 3.78 -17.69
C ALA A 223 -6.75 5.26 -18.10
N GLU A 224 -7.23 5.54 -19.32
CA GLU A 224 -7.61 6.88 -19.74
C GLU A 224 -8.98 7.24 -19.16
N SER A 225 -9.01 8.24 -18.28
CA SER A 225 -10.19 8.67 -17.53
C SER A 225 -10.45 10.18 -17.63
N GLY A 226 -9.77 10.87 -18.56
CA GLY A 226 -9.88 12.32 -18.74
C GLY A 226 -9.01 13.13 -17.78
N ALA A 227 -9.47 14.32 -17.39
CA ALA A 227 -8.73 15.28 -16.58
C ALA A 227 -9.13 15.22 -15.10
N PHE A 228 -8.18 15.45 -14.20
CA PHE A 228 -8.41 15.51 -12.75
C PHE A 228 -7.77 16.74 -12.11
N SER A 229 -8.42 17.27 -11.08
CA SER A 229 -7.86 18.31 -10.20
C SER A 229 -7.89 17.81 -8.77
N TYR A 230 -6.75 17.89 -8.08
CA TYR A 230 -6.57 17.37 -6.74
C TYR A 230 -6.47 18.49 -5.71
N ARG A 231 -6.85 18.20 -4.46
CA ARG A 231 -6.78 19.17 -3.35
C ARG A 231 -5.35 19.63 -3.04
N SER A 232 -4.35 18.84 -3.42
CA SER A 232 -2.94 19.25 -3.33
C SER A 232 -2.62 20.46 -4.22
N GLY A 233 -3.44 20.75 -5.22
CA GLY A 233 -3.17 21.71 -6.30
C GLY A 233 -2.61 21.04 -7.56
N ALA A 234 -2.26 19.76 -7.47
CA ALA A 234 -1.88 18.96 -8.63
C ALA A 234 -3.06 18.81 -9.60
N LYS A 235 -2.79 18.80 -10.90
CA LYS A 235 -3.77 18.65 -11.97
C LYS A 235 -3.21 17.76 -13.06
N ALA A 236 -3.97 16.77 -13.48
CA ALA A 236 -3.73 16.03 -14.70
C ALA A 236 -4.70 16.56 -15.77
N PHE A 237 -4.19 17.03 -16.90
CA PHE A 237 -5.00 17.53 -18.02
C PHE A 237 -5.49 16.38 -18.90
N SER A 238 -4.74 15.28 -18.95
CA SER A 238 -5.20 13.99 -19.43
C SER A 238 -4.58 12.85 -18.61
N THR A 239 -5.13 11.65 -18.77
CA THR A 239 -4.69 10.45 -18.06
C THR A 239 -4.51 9.29 -19.02
N ARG A 240 -3.53 8.44 -18.75
CA ARG A 240 -3.28 7.19 -19.50
C ARG A 240 -2.79 6.10 -18.57
N ALA A 241 -3.07 4.86 -18.96
CA ALA A 241 -2.61 3.69 -18.23
C ALA A 241 -1.08 3.70 -18.07
N GLY A 242 -0.59 3.78 -16.83
CA GLY A 242 0.84 3.77 -16.50
C GLY A 242 1.47 5.14 -16.30
N GLN A 243 0.77 6.21 -16.68
CA GLN A 243 1.20 7.59 -16.44
C GLN A 243 1.28 7.84 -14.93
N ILE A 244 2.36 8.47 -14.47
CA ILE A 244 2.51 8.76 -13.05
C ILE A 244 1.59 9.92 -12.67
N THR A 245 0.82 9.74 -11.60
CA THR A 245 -0.09 10.79 -11.10
C THR A 245 0.70 12.03 -10.65
N PRO A 246 0.23 13.26 -10.91
CA PRO A 246 1.00 14.48 -10.62
C PRO A 246 1.18 14.75 -9.12
N PHE A 247 0.34 14.15 -8.27
CA PHE A 247 0.48 14.25 -6.81
C PHE A 247 1.53 13.29 -6.23
N SER A 248 1.82 12.17 -6.90
CA SER A 248 2.64 11.10 -6.32
C SER A 248 4.07 11.57 -6.09
N GLN A 249 4.50 11.55 -4.83
CA GLN A 249 5.91 11.70 -4.49
C GLN A 249 6.72 10.56 -5.12
N ARG A 250 7.94 10.87 -5.51
CA ARG A 250 8.83 9.96 -6.25
C ARG A 250 10.29 10.29 -5.97
N LEU A 251 11.10 9.25 -5.75
CA LEU A 251 12.54 9.38 -5.53
C LEU A 251 13.28 8.31 -6.32
N HIS A 252 14.00 8.73 -7.36
CA HIS A 252 14.70 7.81 -8.24
C HIS A 252 16.01 7.30 -7.64
N GLN A 253 16.39 6.07 -7.97
CA GLN A 253 17.61 5.41 -7.49
C GLN A 253 18.92 6.14 -7.83
N SER A 254 18.92 7.02 -8.84
CA SER A 254 20.08 7.85 -9.19
C SER A 254 20.32 8.97 -8.19
N VAL A 255 19.29 9.40 -7.46
CA VAL A 255 19.41 10.39 -6.39
C VAL A 255 19.87 9.70 -5.11
N ASN A 256 19.22 8.59 -4.75
CA ASN A 256 19.62 7.76 -3.62
C ASN A 256 19.24 6.31 -3.86
N ARG A 257 20.23 5.40 -3.86
CA ARG A 257 19.97 3.97 -4.04
C ARG A 257 19.29 3.33 -2.83
N ALA A 258 19.59 3.76 -1.61
CA ALA A 258 19.09 3.12 -0.40
C ALA A 258 17.62 3.46 -0.10
N THR A 259 17.17 4.65 -0.47
CA THR A 259 15.86 5.20 -0.09
C THR A 259 15.08 5.65 -1.32
N ARG A 260 14.95 4.77 -2.31
CA ARG A 260 14.20 5.05 -3.54
C ARG A 260 12.73 4.65 -3.41
N THR A 261 11.88 5.20 -4.28
CA THR A 261 10.54 4.65 -4.50
C THR A 261 10.67 3.24 -5.06
N GLU A 262 10.12 2.25 -4.34
CA GLU A 262 10.33 0.85 -4.65
C GLU A 262 9.56 0.43 -5.91
N ILE A 263 8.28 0.80 -5.98
CA ILE A 263 7.38 0.46 -7.07
C ILE A 263 6.25 1.50 -7.19
N PHE A 264 5.65 1.60 -8.38
CA PHE A 264 4.40 2.31 -8.61
C PHE A 264 3.27 1.31 -8.82
N ALA A 265 2.07 1.64 -8.37
CA ALA A 265 0.86 0.84 -8.62
C ALA A 265 -0.35 1.74 -8.88
N PRO A 266 -1.45 1.20 -9.44
CA PRO A 266 -2.67 1.98 -9.66
C PRO A 266 -3.20 2.60 -8.38
N GLY A 267 -3.43 3.91 -8.41
CA GLY A 267 -3.88 4.65 -7.24
C GLY A 267 -4.91 5.73 -7.52
N ALA A 268 -5.30 5.97 -8.78
CA ALA A 268 -6.27 7.02 -9.10
C ALA A 268 -6.97 6.78 -10.45
N PRO A 269 -8.31 6.83 -10.52
CA PRO A 269 -9.23 6.49 -9.42
C PRO A 269 -9.10 5.00 -9.04
N VAL A 270 -9.44 4.64 -7.80
CA VAL A 270 -9.60 3.23 -7.40
C VAL A 270 -10.92 3.07 -6.65
N THR A 271 -11.75 2.15 -7.14
CA THR A 271 -13.02 1.77 -6.50
C THR A 271 -12.82 0.59 -5.58
N SER A 272 -13.39 0.64 -4.38
CA SER A 272 -13.38 -0.49 -3.45
C SER A 272 -14.48 -0.36 -2.39
N SER A 273 -14.47 -1.27 -1.40
CA SER A 273 -15.42 -1.31 -0.29
C SER A 273 -15.60 0.06 0.38
N GLY A 274 -16.84 0.41 0.71
CA GLY A 274 -17.25 1.68 1.32
C GLY A 274 -17.88 1.50 2.71
N ILE A 275 -18.11 2.62 3.39
CA ILE A 275 -18.67 2.63 4.76
C ILE A 275 -20.20 2.76 4.79
N ASN A 276 -20.84 3.06 3.67
CA ASN A 276 -22.29 3.22 3.57
C ASN A 276 -23.00 1.86 3.54
N GLY A 277 -23.12 1.24 4.71
CA GLY A 277 -23.83 -0.03 4.89
C GLY A 277 -22.98 -1.25 4.54
N PRO A 278 -23.58 -2.46 4.58
CA PRO A 278 -22.84 -3.72 4.38
C PRO A 278 -22.38 -3.95 2.94
N HIS A 279 -22.88 -3.18 1.98
CA HIS A 279 -22.59 -3.29 0.53
C HIS A 279 -21.93 -2.02 -0.03
N GLY A 280 -21.50 -1.10 0.84
CA GLY A 280 -21.02 0.21 0.42
C GLY A 280 -19.88 0.12 -0.59
N GLU A 281 -19.79 1.10 -1.47
CA GLU A 281 -18.69 1.25 -2.44
C GLU A 281 -18.14 2.67 -2.34
N SER A 282 -16.85 2.84 -2.57
CA SER A 282 -16.21 4.15 -2.55
C SER A 282 -15.10 4.28 -3.58
N ILE A 283 -14.95 5.47 -4.16
CA ILE A 283 -13.90 5.81 -5.13
C ILE A 283 -12.93 6.79 -4.51
N GLN A 284 -11.63 6.48 -4.57
CA GLN A 284 -10.57 7.27 -3.95
C GLN A 284 -9.35 7.40 -4.87
N HIS A 285 -8.48 8.35 -4.53
CA HIS A 285 -7.28 8.69 -5.28
C HIS A 285 -6.10 8.90 -4.33
N GLY A 286 -4.96 8.28 -4.61
CA GLY A 286 -3.74 8.50 -3.84
C GLY A 286 -2.73 7.38 -3.95
N THR A 287 -1.50 7.67 -3.51
CA THR A 287 -0.52 6.63 -3.16
C THR A 287 -1.06 5.68 -2.07
N SER A 288 -2.02 6.17 -1.28
CA SER A 288 -2.82 5.40 -0.33
C SER A 288 -3.59 4.25 -0.94
N GLN A 289 -4.09 4.38 -2.18
CA GLN A 289 -4.78 3.32 -2.93
C GLN A 289 -3.80 2.42 -3.70
N ALA A 290 -2.65 2.95 -4.12
CA ALA A 290 -1.59 2.16 -4.76
C ALA A 290 -0.90 1.17 -3.79
N THR A 291 -0.72 1.59 -2.53
CA THR A 291 -0.12 0.79 -1.45
C THR A 291 -0.80 -0.57 -1.27
N PRO A 292 -2.13 -0.66 -1.07
CA PRO A 292 -2.82 -1.93 -0.89
C PRO A 292 -2.76 -2.86 -2.12
N VAL A 293 -2.69 -2.31 -3.35
CA VAL A 293 -2.46 -3.15 -4.55
C VAL A 293 -1.13 -3.91 -4.41
N THR A 294 -0.08 -3.23 -3.97
CA THR A 294 1.25 -3.82 -3.75
C THR A 294 1.25 -4.83 -2.60
N VAL A 295 0.56 -4.53 -1.49
CA VAL A 295 0.39 -5.45 -0.35
C VAL A 295 -0.22 -6.77 -0.82
N GLY A 296 -1.28 -6.71 -1.63
CA GLY A 296 -1.93 -7.92 -2.12
C GLY A 296 -1.03 -8.78 -2.99
N VAL A 297 -0.27 -8.17 -3.92
CA VAL A 297 0.71 -8.91 -4.74
C VAL A 297 1.82 -9.53 -3.87
N ILE A 298 2.25 -8.85 -2.80
CA ILE A 298 3.19 -9.41 -1.82
C ILE A 298 2.60 -10.66 -1.15
N LEU A 299 1.34 -10.64 -0.71
CA LEU A 299 0.69 -11.81 -0.12
C LEU A 299 0.60 -12.98 -1.11
N LEU A 300 0.32 -12.72 -2.40
CA LEU A 300 0.34 -13.76 -3.44
C LEU A 300 1.74 -14.36 -3.62
N LEU A 301 2.79 -13.53 -3.62
CA LEU A 301 4.19 -13.98 -3.69
C LEU A 301 4.59 -14.80 -2.46
N GLN A 302 4.18 -14.36 -1.28
CA GLN A 302 4.42 -15.04 -0.01
C GLN A 302 3.76 -16.41 0.03
N GLU A 303 2.46 -16.51 -0.33
CA GLU A 303 1.74 -17.78 -0.40
C GLU A 303 2.41 -18.73 -1.41
N PHE A 304 2.71 -18.21 -2.61
CA PHE A 304 3.38 -18.97 -3.64
C PHE A 304 4.71 -19.53 -3.12
N TYR A 305 5.60 -18.68 -2.60
CA TYR A 305 6.91 -19.11 -2.12
C TYR A 305 6.82 -20.08 -0.94
N GLN A 306 5.98 -19.79 0.05
CA GLN A 306 5.80 -20.62 1.24
C GLN A 306 5.33 -22.03 0.88
N ARG A 307 4.47 -22.18 -0.13
CA ARG A 307 4.04 -23.50 -0.62
C ARG A 307 5.20 -24.39 -1.09
N TYR A 308 6.28 -23.80 -1.61
CA TYR A 308 7.45 -24.54 -2.10
C TYR A 308 8.58 -24.62 -1.08
N ALA A 309 8.86 -23.53 -0.37
CA ALA A 309 10.01 -23.41 0.54
C ALA A 309 9.67 -23.79 2.00
N GLY A 310 8.39 -23.86 2.36
CA GLY A 310 7.93 -24.13 3.73
C GLY A 310 8.01 -22.93 4.68
N GLU A 311 8.47 -21.77 4.19
CA GLU A 311 8.65 -20.55 4.96
C GLU A 311 8.35 -19.30 4.13
N LEU A 312 8.11 -18.16 4.77
CA LEU A 312 7.93 -16.90 4.04
C LEU A 312 9.24 -16.47 3.36
N PRO A 313 9.21 -15.80 2.20
CA PRO A 313 10.40 -15.22 1.59
C PRO A 313 10.95 -14.08 2.44
N THR A 314 12.26 -13.82 2.32
CA THR A 314 12.84 -12.60 2.86
C THR A 314 12.31 -11.36 2.12
N ILE A 315 12.35 -10.19 2.77
CA ILE A 315 11.89 -8.96 2.11
C ILE A 315 12.82 -8.54 0.95
N ASP A 316 14.10 -8.95 0.96
CA ASP A 316 15.02 -8.77 -0.18
C ASP A 316 14.60 -9.62 -1.39
N GLN A 317 14.15 -10.86 -1.17
CA GLN A 317 13.60 -11.68 -2.26
C GLN A 317 12.32 -11.05 -2.82
N LEU A 318 11.39 -10.62 -1.96
CA LEU A 318 10.17 -9.94 -2.40
C LEU A 318 10.47 -8.71 -3.26
N THR A 319 11.29 -7.78 -2.76
CA THR A 319 11.67 -6.57 -3.51
C THR A 319 12.44 -6.89 -4.79
N SER A 320 13.30 -7.91 -4.78
CA SER A 320 13.95 -8.41 -6.00
C SER A 320 12.94 -8.89 -7.05
N TRP A 321 11.92 -9.66 -6.66
CA TRP A 321 10.89 -10.16 -7.58
C TRP A 321 9.99 -9.05 -8.10
N LEU A 322 9.60 -8.10 -7.25
CA LEU A 322 8.87 -6.90 -7.66
C LEU A 322 9.66 -6.11 -8.71
N ARG A 323 10.96 -5.87 -8.48
CA ARG A 323 11.83 -5.14 -9.42
C ARG A 323 12.04 -5.90 -10.74
N ARG A 324 12.37 -7.19 -10.69
CA ARG A 324 12.57 -8.01 -11.90
C ARG A 324 11.26 -8.20 -12.68
N GLY A 325 10.13 -8.17 -12.00
CA GLY A 325 8.81 -8.24 -12.59
C GLY A 325 8.26 -6.88 -13.08
N GLY A 326 8.84 -5.78 -12.60
CA GLY A 326 8.37 -4.43 -12.87
C GLY A 326 8.28 -4.10 -14.36
N VAL A 327 7.25 -3.34 -14.72
CA VAL A 327 7.11 -2.74 -16.04
C VAL A 327 7.74 -1.35 -15.99
N PRO A 328 8.76 -1.05 -16.82
CA PRO A 328 9.33 0.29 -16.88
C PRO A 328 8.27 1.31 -17.30
N ILE A 329 8.17 2.41 -16.56
CA ILE A 329 7.38 3.60 -16.88
C ILE A 329 8.31 4.81 -16.83
N ARG A 330 8.16 5.77 -17.74
CA ARG A 330 9.00 6.96 -17.77
C ARG A 330 8.18 8.14 -17.24
N ASP A 331 8.83 9.01 -16.49
CA ASP A 331 8.21 10.21 -15.92
C ASP A 331 8.54 11.40 -16.84
N GLY A 332 7.58 11.85 -17.63
CA GLY A 332 7.67 12.93 -18.61
C GLY A 332 7.75 12.46 -20.07
N ASP A 333 7.20 11.31 -20.42
CA ASP A 333 7.01 10.89 -21.82
C ASP A 333 5.55 10.94 -22.29
N ASP A 334 4.59 10.71 -21.40
CA ASP A 334 3.16 10.80 -21.69
C ASP A 334 2.34 11.64 -20.70
N GLU A 335 2.99 12.18 -19.66
CA GLU A 335 2.37 13.07 -18.70
C GLU A 335 1.97 14.44 -19.28
N ASP A 336 0.67 14.73 -19.26
CA ASP A 336 0.10 16.05 -19.51
C ASP A 336 -0.53 16.57 -18.21
N ASP A 337 0.28 17.28 -17.41
CA ASP A 337 -0.08 17.73 -16.07
C ASP A 337 0.65 19.03 -15.68
N ASN A 338 0.46 19.49 -14.44
CA ASN A 338 1.02 20.75 -13.95
C ASN A 338 2.27 20.61 -13.07
N VAL A 339 3.02 19.50 -13.16
CA VAL A 339 4.27 19.29 -12.41
C VAL A 339 5.49 19.21 -13.33
N GLN A 340 6.68 19.42 -12.76
CA GLN A 340 7.92 19.13 -13.47
C GLN A 340 8.27 17.65 -13.34
N HIS A 341 8.48 17.00 -14.48
CA HIS A 341 8.83 15.57 -14.52
C HIS A 341 10.33 15.35 -14.37
N THR A 342 10.69 14.23 -13.74
CA THR A 342 12.09 13.87 -13.52
C THR A 342 12.82 13.44 -14.79
N ASN A 343 12.10 13.07 -15.86
CA ASN A 343 12.65 12.48 -17.09
C ASN A 343 13.38 11.14 -16.88
N LEU A 344 13.07 10.45 -15.77
CA LEU A 344 13.67 9.19 -15.35
C LEU A 344 12.69 8.01 -15.50
N THR A 345 13.22 6.79 -15.46
CA THR A 345 12.43 5.57 -15.56
C THR A 345 12.23 4.94 -14.19
N PHE A 346 10.97 4.70 -13.84
CA PHE A 346 10.54 3.98 -12.64
C PHE A 346 9.96 2.61 -13.02
N LEU A 347 9.56 1.84 -12.01
CA LEU A 347 8.96 0.52 -12.19
C LEU A 347 7.52 0.54 -11.69
N ARG A 348 6.61 0.11 -12.55
CA ARG A 348 5.22 -0.18 -12.22
C ARG A 348 5.03 -1.67 -11.89
N LEU A 349 4.22 -1.95 -10.89
CA LEU A 349 3.87 -3.29 -10.43
C LEU A 349 3.25 -4.14 -11.54
N ASP A 350 3.58 -5.43 -11.53
CA ASP A 350 2.96 -6.43 -12.36
C ASP A 350 3.00 -7.80 -11.67
N ALA A 351 1.84 -8.26 -11.21
CA ALA A 351 1.72 -9.46 -10.38
C ALA A 351 2.21 -10.71 -11.13
N MET A 352 1.77 -10.87 -12.39
CA MET A 352 2.15 -12.02 -13.22
C MET A 352 3.67 -12.08 -13.43
N ARG A 353 4.31 -10.95 -13.78
CA ARG A 353 5.76 -10.92 -13.99
C ARG A 353 6.53 -11.11 -12.67
N ALA A 354 6.06 -10.54 -11.56
CA ALA A 354 6.69 -10.73 -10.26
C ALA A 354 6.64 -12.21 -9.81
N LEU A 355 5.47 -12.86 -9.91
CA LEU A 355 5.32 -14.29 -9.59
C LEU A 355 6.12 -15.18 -10.54
N ASN A 356 6.23 -14.84 -11.82
CA ASN A 356 7.14 -15.53 -12.75
C ASN A 356 8.61 -15.36 -12.35
N ALA A 357 9.01 -14.19 -11.84
CA ALA A 357 10.36 -13.94 -11.35
C ALA A 357 10.67 -14.80 -10.12
N ALA A 358 9.71 -14.98 -9.21
CA ALA A 358 9.83 -15.88 -8.06
C ALA A 358 9.91 -17.35 -8.51
N TYR A 359 9.04 -17.78 -9.42
CA TYR A 359 9.02 -19.14 -9.96
C TYR A 359 10.36 -19.52 -10.61
N ARG A 360 10.93 -18.65 -11.44
CA ARG A 360 12.22 -18.89 -12.09
C ARG A 360 13.35 -19.07 -11.07
N GLU A 361 13.34 -18.30 -9.99
CA GLU A 361 14.34 -18.42 -8.92
C GLU A 361 14.21 -19.75 -8.17
N LEU A 362 12.99 -20.15 -7.79
CA LEU A 362 12.74 -21.44 -7.15
C LEU A 362 13.13 -22.63 -8.03
N VAL A 363 12.88 -22.55 -9.34
CA VAL A 363 13.30 -23.59 -10.29
C VAL A 363 14.82 -23.70 -10.35
N ARG A 364 15.55 -22.58 -10.37
CA ARG A 364 17.03 -22.57 -10.35
C ARG A 364 17.58 -23.18 -9.07
N MET A 365 17.02 -22.81 -7.90
CA MET A 365 17.39 -23.38 -6.61
C MET A 365 17.22 -24.91 -6.60
N ARG A 366 16.13 -25.42 -7.18
CA ARG A 366 15.88 -26.88 -7.26
C ARG A 366 16.81 -27.61 -8.22
N LEU A 367 17.25 -26.95 -9.30
CA LEU A 367 18.14 -27.54 -10.31
C LEU A 367 19.64 -27.39 -9.96
N GLY A 368 19.99 -26.68 -8.88
CA GLY A 368 21.39 -26.46 -8.49
C GLY A 368 22.17 -25.59 -9.47
N VAL A 369 21.48 -24.72 -10.21
CA VAL A 369 22.10 -23.80 -11.18
C VAL A 369 22.10 -22.41 -10.55
N GLU A 370 23.29 -21.91 -10.18
CA GLU A 370 23.49 -20.54 -9.66
C GLU A 370 23.18 -19.47 -10.72
#